data_AF-A0A078JGL0-F1
#
_entry.id   AF-A0A078JGL0-F1
#
_cell.length_a   1.000
_cell.length_b   1.000
_cell.length_c   1.000
_cell.angle_alpha   90.00
_cell.angle_beta   90.00
_cell.angle_gamma   90.00
#
_symmetry.space_group_name_H-M   'P 1'
#
loop_
_entity.id
_entity.type
_entity.pdbx_description
1 polymer ?
#
loop_
_entity_poly.entity_id
_entity_poly.type
_entity_poly.pdbx_seq_one_letter_code
_entity_poly.pdbx_strand_id
1 'polypeptide(L)'
;MSEHQSEEFQQIEKLYDFSERLNASKDKSQNVEDYEGIIKMSKTSMKAKQLASQLIPRYFKFFPTLSTDAFDAHIDCIDDGELGVRVQAIRGLPLFCKDSPDIISKIVDVLVQLLNTEEPVERDAVHKALMSLIRQDPKASLTALFTHAGVTPTTDDQIREKVLNFIRDKVFPIKAELLKPQEEMERHITDLIKQSLEDVTGGEFKMFMDFLTSLSIFGGKAAQERMQELVEIIEGQADLNAQFDVSDTDHIDRFISCLPLALPFYARGAPTSRFLNYLNNHIIPVFDKLPEERKLDLLKALADISPYTTAQEARQMLPSIVQLLKKYMPAKKTAEEMNFTYVECLLYAFHHL
;
A
#
# COMPACT_ATOMS: atom_id res chain seq x y z
N MET A 1 40.73 29.26 -19.48
CA MET A 1 39.64 29.16 -18.49
C MET A 1 39.01 30.53 -18.36
N SER A 2 37.69 30.64 -18.45
CA SER A 2 37.00 31.88 -18.07
C SER A 2 37.10 32.09 -16.56
N GLU A 3 37.00 33.33 -16.09
CA GLU A 3 37.06 33.65 -14.64
C GLU A 3 36.02 32.83 -13.84
N HIS A 4 34.81 32.67 -14.38
CA HIS A 4 33.78 31.81 -13.78
C HIS A 4 34.17 30.33 -13.64
N GLN A 5 34.92 29.76 -14.60
CA GLN A 5 35.42 28.39 -14.47
C GLN A 5 36.50 28.27 -13.40
N SER A 6 37.29 29.32 -13.19
CA SER A 6 38.30 29.37 -12.14
C SER A 6 37.67 29.48 -10.75
N GLU A 7 36.61 30.28 -10.60
CA GLU A 7 35.87 30.41 -9.34
C GLU A 7 35.15 29.11 -8.95
N GLU A 8 34.49 28.46 -9.91
CA GLU A 8 33.83 27.16 -9.68
C GLU A 8 34.84 26.10 -9.20
N PHE A 9 36.03 26.04 -9.82
CA PHE A 9 37.07 25.11 -9.40
C PHE A 9 37.51 25.34 -7.96
N GLN A 10 37.75 26.60 -7.57
CA GLN A 10 38.14 26.95 -6.20
C GLN A 10 37.04 26.63 -5.17
N GLN A 11 35.76 26.78 -5.53
CA GLN A 11 34.64 26.42 -4.66
C GLN A 11 34.59 24.91 -4.40
N ILE A 12 34.83 24.10 -5.45
CA ILE A 12 34.85 22.64 -5.36
C ILE A 12 36.05 22.18 -4.52
N GLU A 13 37.24 22.74 -4.74
CA GLU A 13 38.44 22.42 -3.97
C GLU A 13 38.22 22.70 -2.48
N LYS A 14 37.65 23.85 -2.14
CA LYS A 14 37.28 24.19 -0.75
C LYS A 14 36.30 23.20 -0.13
N LEU A 15 35.31 22.72 -0.87
CA LEU A 15 34.37 21.70 -0.39
C LEU A 15 35.07 20.37 -0.08
N TYR A 16 36.04 19.96 -0.91
CA TYR A 16 36.88 18.79 -0.61
C TYR A 16 37.72 19.01 0.64
N ASP A 17 38.36 20.17 0.77
CA ASP A 17 39.15 20.53 1.96
C ASP A 17 38.32 20.48 3.25
N PHE A 18 37.10 21.04 3.23
CA PHE A 18 36.16 20.94 4.36
C PHE A 18 35.84 19.48 4.69
N SER A 19 35.53 18.67 3.68
CA SER A 19 35.21 17.25 3.85
C SER A 19 36.40 16.45 4.40
N GLU A 20 37.61 16.71 3.91
CA GLU A 20 38.83 16.05 4.37
C GLU A 20 39.13 16.36 5.83
N ARG A 21 39.06 17.64 6.24
CA ARG A 21 39.24 18.03 7.64
C ARG A 21 38.20 17.40 8.56
N LEU A 22 36.93 17.42 8.16
CA LEU A 22 35.85 16.75 8.91
C LEU A 22 36.07 15.23 9.00
N ASN A 23 36.49 14.59 7.91
CA ASN A 23 36.76 13.15 7.91
C ASN A 23 37.95 12.79 8.82
N ALA A 24 39.04 13.57 8.75
CA ALA A 24 40.26 13.38 9.54
C ALA A 24 40.08 13.72 11.03
N SER A 25 39.11 14.56 11.38
CA SER A 25 38.86 14.92 12.78
C SER A 25 38.40 13.74 13.63
N LYS A 26 39.02 13.61 14.81
CA LYS A 26 38.63 12.67 15.88
C LYS A 26 37.27 13.02 16.47
N ASP A 27 37.03 14.31 16.70
CA ASP A 27 35.74 14.85 17.12
C ASP A 27 35.24 15.85 16.06
N LYS A 28 34.27 15.40 15.28
CA LYS A 28 33.71 16.19 14.18
C LYS A 28 32.99 17.43 14.69
N SER A 29 32.36 17.35 15.85
CA SER A 29 31.54 18.44 16.41
C SER A 29 32.33 19.73 16.66
N GLN A 30 33.65 19.65 16.82
CA GLN A 30 34.53 20.82 17.00
C GLN A 30 34.79 21.61 15.71
N ASN A 31 34.52 21.03 14.53
CA ASN A 31 34.83 21.66 13.24
C ASN A 31 33.59 22.35 12.66
N VAL A 32 32.98 23.21 13.48
CA VAL A 32 31.72 23.90 13.15
C VAL A 32 31.88 24.76 11.89
N GLU A 33 32.99 25.50 11.78
CA GLU A 33 33.27 26.38 10.64
C GLU A 33 33.36 25.63 9.32
N ASP A 34 33.92 24.41 9.32
CA ASP A 34 34.02 23.59 8.12
C ASP A 34 32.62 23.13 7.66
N TYR A 35 31.76 22.76 8.60
CA TYR A 35 30.38 22.37 8.27
C TYR A 35 29.52 23.56 7.83
N GLU A 36 29.62 24.71 8.50
CA GLU A 36 29.01 25.95 8.01
C GLU A 36 29.51 26.33 6.62
N GLY A 37 30.80 26.11 6.34
CA GLY A 37 31.40 26.31 5.03
C GLY A 37 30.70 25.46 3.97
N ILE A 38 30.46 24.18 4.25
CA ILE A 38 29.71 23.28 3.35
C ILE A 38 28.29 23.78 3.11
N ILE A 39 27.57 24.18 4.18
CA ILE A 39 26.20 24.72 4.07
C ILE A 39 26.19 25.99 3.21
N LYS A 40 27.12 26.92 3.42
CA LYS A 40 27.20 28.17 2.65
C LYS A 40 27.50 27.91 1.17
N MET A 41 28.32 26.91 0.87
CA MET A 41 28.67 26.55 -0.51
C MET A 41 27.50 25.94 -1.29
N SER A 42 26.43 25.45 -0.65
CA SER A 42 25.23 24.97 -1.35
C SER A 42 24.44 26.07 -2.06
N LYS A 43 24.82 27.34 -1.87
CA LYS A 43 24.19 28.51 -2.49
C LYS A 43 25.02 29.11 -3.64
N THR A 44 26.06 28.39 -4.10
CA THR A 44 27.03 28.92 -5.06
C THR A 44 26.88 28.29 -6.46
N SER A 45 27.97 27.83 -7.09
CA SER A 45 27.95 27.24 -8.43
C SER A 45 27.23 25.89 -8.47
N MET A 46 26.69 25.51 -9.63
CA MET A 46 25.96 24.24 -9.83
C MET A 46 26.73 23.03 -9.28
N LYS A 47 28.02 22.90 -9.59
CA LYS A 47 28.84 21.78 -9.11
C LYS A 47 29.08 21.83 -7.60
N ALA A 48 29.26 23.03 -7.04
CA ALA A 48 29.37 23.20 -5.60
C ALA A 48 28.07 22.80 -4.89
N LYS A 49 26.90 23.17 -5.44
CA LYS A 49 25.60 22.70 -4.92
C LYS A 49 25.51 21.17 -4.93
N GLN A 50 25.82 20.54 -6.07
CA GLN A 50 25.80 19.06 -6.20
C GLN A 50 26.69 18.35 -5.18
N LEU A 51 27.88 18.89 -4.91
CA LEU A 51 28.80 18.33 -3.92
C LEU A 51 28.31 18.63 -2.49
N ALA A 52 27.84 19.85 -2.22
CA ALA A 52 27.27 20.22 -0.92
C ALA A 52 26.06 19.34 -0.57
N SER A 53 25.15 19.05 -1.51
CA SER A 53 24.01 18.15 -1.31
C SER A 53 24.41 16.72 -0.88
N GLN A 54 25.64 16.29 -1.16
CA GLN A 54 26.16 15.01 -0.67
C GLN A 54 26.81 15.12 0.71
N LEU A 55 27.43 16.27 0.99
CA LEU A 55 28.21 16.50 2.21
C LEU A 55 27.37 16.97 3.40
N ILE A 56 26.37 17.83 3.17
CA ILE A 56 25.46 18.32 4.22
C ILE A 56 24.85 17.16 5.02
N PRO A 57 24.10 16.23 4.42
CA PRO A 57 23.44 15.18 5.19
C PRO A 57 24.44 14.17 5.79
N ARG A 58 25.64 14.05 5.22
CA ARG A 58 26.71 13.15 5.72
C ARG A 58 27.24 13.58 7.09
N TYR A 59 27.31 14.88 7.36
CA TYR A 59 27.86 15.42 8.61
C TYR A 59 26.80 15.95 9.59
N PHE A 60 25.55 16.06 9.15
CA PHE A 60 24.42 16.62 9.91
C PHE A 60 24.37 16.24 11.39
N LYS A 61 24.47 14.95 11.71
CA LYS A 61 24.35 14.45 13.10
C LYS A 61 25.36 15.02 14.09
N PHE A 62 26.51 15.52 13.61
CA PHE A 62 27.57 16.04 14.47
C PHE A 62 27.35 17.50 14.87
N PHE A 63 26.38 18.19 14.26
CA PHE A 63 26.16 19.62 14.40
C PHE A 63 24.69 19.96 14.68
N PRO A 64 24.14 19.53 15.83
CA PRO A 64 22.73 19.76 16.15
C PRO A 64 22.36 21.26 16.18
N THR A 65 23.29 22.14 16.52
CA THR A 65 23.10 23.60 16.53
C THR A 65 22.90 24.20 15.14
N LEU A 66 23.34 23.50 14.08
CA LEU A 66 23.21 23.92 12.68
C LEU A 66 22.15 23.10 11.93
N SER A 67 21.32 22.35 12.65
CA SER A 67 20.34 21.44 12.05
C SER A 67 19.32 22.15 11.15
N THR A 68 18.78 23.28 11.61
CA THR A 68 17.84 24.09 10.81
C THR A 68 18.51 24.61 9.55
N ASP A 69 19.65 25.30 9.67
CA ASP A 69 20.37 25.88 8.52
C ASP A 69 20.78 24.81 7.50
N ALA A 70 21.24 23.65 7.98
CA ALA A 70 21.61 22.53 7.14
C ALA A 70 20.42 21.93 6.40
N PHE A 71 19.29 21.77 7.10
CA PHE A 71 18.08 21.20 6.51
C PHE A 71 17.50 22.15 5.46
N ASP A 72 17.36 23.44 5.79
CA ASP A 72 16.83 24.46 4.89
C ASP A 72 17.71 24.61 3.64
N ALA A 73 19.03 24.67 3.81
CA ALA A 73 19.97 24.72 2.69
C ALA A 73 19.92 23.45 1.80
N HIS A 74 19.53 22.31 2.36
CA HIS A 74 19.35 21.07 1.59
C HIS A 74 18.00 21.04 0.87
N ILE A 75 16.93 21.54 1.48
CA ILE A 75 15.63 21.72 0.82
C ILE A 75 15.76 22.70 -0.35
N ASP A 76 16.50 23.81 -0.19
CA ASP A 76 16.80 24.73 -1.29
C ASP A 76 17.42 24.00 -2.50
N CYS A 77 18.22 22.95 -2.26
CA CYS A 77 18.82 22.14 -3.33
C CYS A 77 17.83 21.15 -3.97
N ILE A 78 16.78 20.73 -3.25
CA ILE A 78 15.71 19.88 -3.78
C ILE A 78 14.84 20.66 -4.77
N ASP A 79 14.63 21.96 -4.50
CA ASP A 79 13.82 22.85 -5.35
C ASP A 79 14.66 23.63 -6.39
N ASP A 80 15.94 23.25 -6.57
CA ASP A 80 16.87 23.97 -7.46
C ASP A 80 16.47 23.86 -8.95
N GLY A 81 16.73 24.89 -9.75
CA GLY A 81 16.44 24.86 -11.20
C GLY A 81 17.22 23.80 -11.97
N GLU A 82 18.40 23.39 -11.48
CA GLU A 82 19.26 22.42 -12.15
C GLU A 82 18.93 20.97 -11.75
N LEU A 83 18.50 20.17 -12.72
CA LEU A 83 18.15 18.75 -12.53
C LEU A 83 19.24 17.95 -11.80
N GLY A 84 20.51 18.20 -12.13
CA GLY A 84 21.64 17.51 -11.50
C GLY A 84 21.78 17.82 -10.00
N VAL A 85 21.41 19.04 -9.57
CA VAL A 85 21.42 19.43 -8.15
C VAL A 85 20.28 18.73 -7.42
N ARG A 86 19.04 18.82 -7.95
CA ARG A 86 17.86 18.16 -7.37
C ARG A 86 18.06 16.67 -7.17
N VAL A 87 18.58 15.97 -8.18
CA VAL A 87 18.86 14.52 -8.11
C VAL A 87 19.87 14.18 -7.01
N GLN A 88 20.91 15.00 -6.81
CA GLN A 88 21.88 14.75 -5.73
C GLN A 88 21.30 15.06 -4.35
N ALA A 89 20.50 16.12 -4.23
CA ALA A 89 19.79 16.44 -3.00
C ALA A 89 18.84 15.32 -2.59
N ILE A 90 18.06 14.78 -3.54
CA ILE A 90 17.15 13.63 -3.31
C ILE A 90 17.93 12.41 -2.84
N ARG A 91 19.05 12.07 -3.50
CA ARG A 91 19.89 10.93 -3.10
C ARG A 91 20.54 11.10 -1.73
N GLY A 92 20.75 12.34 -1.29
CA GLY A 92 21.30 12.68 0.01
C GLY A 92 20.29 12.55 1.16
N LEU A 93 18.98 12.63 0.89
CA LEU A 93 17.94 12.62 1.92
C LEU A 93 18.05 11.44 2.92
N PRO A 94 18.27 10.18 2.50
CA PRO A 94 18.38 9.06 3.44
C PRO A 94 19.57 9.14 4.39
N LEU A 95 20.58 9.98 4.10
CA LEU A 95 21.76 10.13 4.94
C LEU A 95 21.47 10.93 6.22
N PHE A 96 20.44 11.78 6.23
CA PHE A 96 19.98 12.47 7.45
C PHE A 96 19.51 11.47 8.52
N CYS A 97 19.00 10.31 8.11
CA CYS A 97 18.36 9.34 9.01
C CYS A 97 19.33 8.33 9.64
N LYS A 98 20.55 8.18 9.11
CA LYS A 98 21.46 7.07 9.44
C LYS A 98 21.74 6.89 10.94
N ASP A 99 21.64 7.96 11.71
CA ASP A 99 21.81 7.98 13.16
C ASP A 99 20.77 8.88 13.86
N SER A 100 19.67 9.18 13.19
CA SER A 100 18.60 10.07 13.67
C SER A 100 17.24 9.53 13.24
N PRO A 101 16.77 8.44 13.89
CA PRO A 101 15.54 7.74 13.49
C PRO A 101 14.30 8.64 13.61
N ASP A 102 14.33 9.63 14.51
CA ASP A 102 13.23 10.58 14.74
C ASP A 102 12.87 11.42 13.50
N ILE A 103 13.79 11.54 12.53
CA ILE A 103 13.60 12.34 11.32
C ILE A 103 13.06 11.48 10.16
N ILE A 104 13.05 10.14 10.29
CA ILE A 104 12.65 9.22 9.19
C ILE A 104 11.28 9.58 8.63
N SER A 105 10.26 9.77 9.49
CA SER A 105 8.91 10.14 9.02
C SER A 105 8.94 11.41 8.18
N LYS A 106 9.64 12.45 8.66
CA LYS A 106 9.75 13.73 7.94
C LYS A 106 10.45 13.57 6.58
N ILE A 107 11.50 12.75 6.49
CA ILE A 107 12.18 12.51 5.21
C ILE A 107 11.30 11.69 4.26
N VAL A 108 10.56 10.70 4.76
CA VAL A 108 9.60 9.93 3.97
C VAL A 108 8.53 10.87 3.41
N ASP A 109 7.98 11.77 4.23
CA ASP A 109 6.98 12.75 3.78
C ASP A 109 7.51 13.60 2.63
N VAL A 110 8.74 14.13 2.74
CA VAL A 110 9.38 14.89 1.65
C VAL A 110 9.53 14.04 0.40
N LEU A 111 10.03 12.81 0.51
CA LEU A 111 10.21 11.92 -0.64
C LEU A 111 8.89 11.53 -1.30
N VAL A 112 7.83 11.35 -0.51
CA VAL A 112 6.48 11.06 -1.03
C VAL A 112 5.97 12.21 -1.88
N GLN A 113 6.14 13.47 -1.43
CA GLN A 113 5.79 14.64 -2.25
C GLN A 113 6.57 14.67 -3.57
N LEU A 114 7.85 14.26 -3.54
CA LEU A 114 8.72 14.22 -4.72
C LEU A 114 8.39 13.07 -5.69
N LEU A 115 7.55 12.10 -5.32
CA LEU A 115 7.02 11.12 -6.28
C LEU A 115 6.24 11.81 -7.41
N ASN A 116 5.75 13.03 -7.18
CA ASN A 116 5.02 13.79 -8.18
C ASN A 116 5.86 14.29 -9.37
N THR A 117 7.18 14.15 -9.32
CA THR A 117 8.06 14.57 -10.41
C THR A 117 7.74 13.89 -11.76
N GLU A 118 7.70 14.69 -12.82
CA GLU A 118 7.58 14.22 -14.20
C GLU A 118 8.92 13.71 -14.75
N GLU A 119 10.03 14.14 -14.16
CA GLU A 119 11.39 13.80 -14.59
C GLU A 119 11.76 12.35 -14.22
N PRO A 120 11.99 11.45 -15.19
CA PRO A 120 12.26 10.04 -14.90
C PRO A 120 13.51 9.81 -14.04
N VAL A 121 14.53 10.66 -14.18
CA VAL A 121 15.79 10.56 -13.43
C VAL A 121 15.59 10.93 -11.96
N GLU A 122 14.76 11.94 -11.68
CA GLU A 122 14.38 12.26 -10.31
C GLU A 122 13.51 11.17 -9.71
N ARG A 123 12.53 10.65 -10.46
CA ARG A 123 11.68 9.55 -9.99
C ARG A 123 12.50 8.33 -9.58
N ASP A 124 13.51 7.96 -10.37
CA ASP A 124 14.46 6.90 -10.00
C ASP A 124 15.26 7.25 -8.74
N ALA A 125 15.70 8.50 -8.58
CA ALA A 125 16.38 8.95 -7.37
C ALA A 125 15.47 8.87 -6.14
N VAL A 126 14.20 9.30 -6.23
CA VAL A 126 13.20 9.23 -5.16
C VAL A 126 12.95 7.77 -4.77
N HIS A 127 12.72 6.89 -5.74
CA HIS A 127 12.54 5.45 -5.48
C HIS A 127 13.76 4.85 -4.77
N LYS A 128 14.98 5.17 -5.21
CA LYS A 128 16.21 4.68 -4.55
C LYS A 128 16.36 5.23 -3.14
N ALA A 129 15.99 6.50 -2.92
CA ALA A 129 16.04 7.12 -1.61
C ALA A 129 15.03 6.48 -0.64
N LEU A 130 13.78 6.30 -1.05
CA LEU A 130 12.75 5.59 -0.26
C LEU A 130 13.21 4.15 0.06
N MET A 131 13.71 3.41 -0.94
CA MET A 131 14.22 2.06 -0.71
C MET A 131 15.43 2.02 0.24
N SER A 132 16.26 3.07 0.26
CA SER A 132 17.35 3.19 1.23
C SER A 132 16.81 3.36 2.65
N LEU A 133 15.82 4.24 2.85
CA LEU A 133 15.19 4.43 4.16
C LEU A 133 14.50 3.16 4.66
N ILE A 134 13.73 2.50 3.79
CA ILE A 134 13.04 1.24 4.13
C ILE A 134 14.04 0.15 4.52
N ARG A 135 15.24 0.11 3.93
CA ARG A 135 16.29 -0.83 4.37
C ARG A 135 16.98 -0.43 5.66
N GLN A 136 17.06 0.85 5.98
CA GLN A 136 17.64 1.34 7.22
C GLN A 136 16.72 1.06 8.41
N ASP A 137 15.44 1.40 8.28
CA ASP A 137 14.39 1.12 9.27
C ASP A 137 13.08 0.76 8.55
N PRO A 138 12.83 -0.54 8.32
CA PRO A 138 11.62 -0.99 7.66
C PRO A 138 10.35 -0.57 8.40
N LYS A 139 10.35 -0.62 9.73
CA LYS A 139 9.16 -0.39 10.55
C LYS A 139 8.74 1.08 10.51
N ALA A 140 9.67 1.99 10.82
CA ALA A 140 9.40 3.42 10.78
C ALA A 140 9.06 3.90 9.36
N SER A 141 9.81 3.44 8.36
CA SER A 141 9.61 3.88 6.98
C SER A 141 8.29 3.37 6.38
N LEU A 142 7.91 2.11 6.63
CA LEU A 142 6.62 1.59 6.16
C LEU A 142 5.46 2.26 6.89
N THR A 143 5.58 2.50 8.20
CA THR A 143 4.56 3.25 8.95
C THR A 143 4.32 4.62 8.31
N ALA A 144 5.40 5.37 8.07
CA ALA A 144 5.32 6.69 7.44
C ALA A 144 4.86 6.63 5.98
N LEU A 145 5.16 5.58 5.24
CA LEU A 145 4.71 5.45 3.85
C LEU A 145 3.21 5.14 3.77
N PHE A 146 2.69 4.31 4.69
CA PHE A 146 1.28 3.91 4.71
C PHE A 146 0.34 5.01 5.20
N THR A 147 0.81 6.06 5.88
CA THR A 147 -0.01 7.26 6.15
C THR A 147 -0.47 7.97 4.87
N HIS A 148 0.31 7.85 3.79
CA HIS A 148 -0.03 8.38 2.47
C HIS A 148 -0.71 7.35 1.55
N ALA A 149 -0.77 6.08 1.96
CA ALA A 149 -1.49 5.02 1.24
C ALA A 149 -2.98 4.96 1.62
N GLY A 150 -3.33 5.40 2.84
CA GLY A 150 -4.71 5.56 3.28
C GLY A 150 -5.34 6.88 2.80
N VAL A 151 -6.67 6.93 2.78
CA VAL A 151 -7.41 8.15 2.48
C VAL A 151 -7.53 8.98 3.76
N THR A 152 -6.80 10.09 3.81
CA THR A 152 -7.04 11.16 4.78
C THR A 152 -7.66 12.34 4.05
N PRO A 153 -8.38 13.25 4.74
CA PRO A 153 -8.93 14.47 4.11
C PRO A 153 -7.89 15.36 3.41
N THR A 154 -6.60 15.10 3.65
CA THR A 154 -5.44 15.82 3.13
C THR A 154 -4.62 15.03 2.11
N THR A 155 -4.97 13.77 1.82
CA THR A 155 -4.21 12.95 0.87
C THR A 155 -4.57 13.37 -0.56
N ASP A 156 -3.58 13.78 -1.35
CA ASP A 156 -3.71 13.99 -2.80
C ASP A 156 -3.83 12.63 -3.50
N ASP A 157 -4.95 12.38 -4.19
CA ASP A 157 -5.22 11.12 -4.88
C ASP A 157 -4.09 10.70 -5.83
N GLN A 158 -3.41 11.65 -6.47
CA GLN A 158 -2.28 11.37 -7.34
C GLN A 158 -1.06 10.86 -6.56
N ILE A 159 -0.82 11.42 -5.38
CA ILE A 159 0.25 10.98 -4.49
C ILE A 159 -0.07 9.59 -3.95
N ARG A 160 -1.31 9.36 -3.50
CA ARG A 160 -1.78 8.04 -3.01
C ARG A 160 -1.54 6.96 -4.06
N GLU A 161 -1.95 7.21 -5.30
CA GLU A 161 -1.75 6.27 -6.41
C GLU A 161 -0.25 5.96 -6.62
N LYS A 162 0.61 6.99 -6.61
CA LYS A 162 2.07 6.82 -6.78
C LYS A 162 2.70 6.05 -5.62
N VAL A 163 2.24 6.29 -4.39
CA VAL A 163 2.67 5.55 -3.20
C VAL A 163 2.27 4.07 -3.30
N LEU A 164 1.02 3.78 -3.65
CA LEU A 164 0.54 2.41 -3.82
C LEU A 164 1.28 1.68 -4.95
N ASN A 165 1.50 2.36 -6.08
CA ASN A 165 2.30 1.82 -7.18
C ASN A 165 3.74 1.52 -6.73
N PHE A 166 4.37 2.42 -5.97
CA PHE A 166 5.70 2.19 -5.42
C PHE A 166 5.74 1.00 -4.46
N ILE A 167 4.77 0.90 -3.53
CA ILE A 167 4.66 -0.23 -2.59
C ILE A 167 4.53 -1.55 -3.36
N ARG A 168 3.61 -1.60 -4.34
CA ARG A 168 3.37 -2.77 -5.19
C ARG A 168 4.62 -3.21 -5.93
N ASP A 169 5.31 -2.27 -6.57
CA ASP A 169 6.35 -2.58 -7.55
C ASP A 169 7.74 -2.71 -6.93
N LYS A 170 8.00 -2.08 -5.78
CA LYS A 170 9.32 -2.00 -5.15
C LYS A 170 9.40 -2.64 -3.77
N VAL A 171 8.34 -2.56 -2.96
CA VAL A 171 8.37 -3.04 -1.57
C VAL A 171 7.90 -4.49 -1.50
N PHE A 172 6.72 -4.80 -2.01
CA PHE A 172 6.13 -6.14 -1.95
C PHE A 172 7.01 -7.25 -2.54
N PRO A 173 7.72 -7.05 -3.67
CA PRO A 173 8.55 -8.11 -4.25
C PRO A 173 9.73 -8.54 -3.37
N ILE A 174 10.22 -7.66 -2.50
CA ILE A 174 11.37 -7.92 -1.62
C ILE A 174 10.97 -8.11 -0.15
N LYS A 175 9.69 -8.39 0.14
CA LYS A 175 9.18 -8.59 1.51
C LYS A 175 10.06 -9.52 2.38
N ALA A 176 10.64 -10.58 1.81
CA ALA A 176 11.48 -11.53 2.55
C ALA A 176 12.83 -10.93 2.98
N GLU A 177 13.31 -9.89 2.29
CA GLU A 177 14.47 -9.09 2.69
C GLU A 177 14.09 -8.14 3.84
N LEU A 178 12.97 -7.43 3.69
CA LEU A 178 12.58 -6.30 4.54
C LEU A 178 11.88 -6.68 5.84
N LEU A 179 10.99 -7.67 5.82
CA LEU A 179 10.13 -8.00 6.94
C LEU A 179 10.88 -8.93 7.90
N LYS A 180 11.76 -8.35 8.72
CA LYS A 180 12.54 -9.05 9.75
C LYS A 180 12.55 -8.26 11.06
N PRO A 181 12.30 -8.89 12.22
CA PRO A 181 11.89 -10.29 12.42
C PRO A 181 10.56 -10.63 11.74
N GLN A 182 10.46 -11.82 11.14
CA GLN A 182 9.40 -12.14 10.17
C GLN A 182 7.99 -11.96 10.72
N GLU A 183 7.64 -12.67 11.80
CA GLU A 183 6.27 -12.64 12.33
C GLU A 183 5.85 -11.24 12.80
N GLU A 184 6.73 -10.51 13.51
CA GLU A 184 6.45 -9.15 13.98
C GLU A 184 6.22 -8.19 12.81
N MET A 185 7.09 -8.23 11.81
CA MET A 185 7.02 -7.30 10.68
C MET A 185 5.89 -7.64 9.71
N GLU A 186 5.58 -8.93 9.50
CA GLU A 186 4.40 -9.36 8.75
C GLU A 186 3.11 -8.95 9.47
N ARG A 187 3.07 -8.98 10.81
CA ARG A 187 1.94 -8.44 11.59
C ARG A 187 1.80 -6.94 11.45
N HIS A 188 2.92 -6.22 11.59
CA HIS A 188 2.92 -4.77 11.45
C HIS A 188 2.41 -4.30 10.09
N ILE A 189 2.89 -4.88 8.98
CA ILE A 189 2.40 -4.50 7.65
C ILE A 189 0.94 -4.93 7.42
N THR A 190 0.48 -6.01 8.05
CA THR A 190 -0.93 -6.41 8.01
C THR A 190 -1.82 -5.34 8.66
N ASP A 191 -1.41 -4.81 9.81
CA ASP A 191 -2.15 -3.76 10.51
C ASP A 191 -2.16 -2.45 9.71
N LEU A 192 -1.04 -2.09 9.08
CA LEU A 192 -0.97 -0.94 8.18
C LEU A 192 -1.90 -1.11 6.97
N ILE A 193 -1.91 -2.28 6.33
CA ILE A 193 -2.82 -2.56 5.22
C ILE A 193 -4.27 -2.42 5.67
N LYS A 194 -4.66 -3.02 6.80
CA LYS A 194 -6.01 -2.94 7.35
C LYS A 194 -6.48 -1.49 7.56
N GLN A 195 -5.58 -0.62 8.04
CA GLN A 195 -5.86 0.81 8.22
C GLN A 195 -6.06 1.55 6.89
N SER A 196 -5.51 1.03 5.80
CA SER A 196 -5.63 1.63 4.46
C SER A 196 -6.82 1.11 3.65
N LEU A 197 -7.69 0.24 4.19
CA LEU A 197 -8.80 -0.38 3.43
C LEU A 197 -10.09 0.42 3.37
N GLU A 198 -10.21 1.53 4.10
CA GLU A 198 -11.49 2.27 4.23
C GLU A 198 -12.04 2.78 2.89
N ASP A 199 -11.16 3.23 1.99
CA ASP A 199 -11.53 3.74 0.67
C ASP A 199 -10.53 3.26 -0.39
N VAL A 200 -10.71 2.00 -0.80
CA VAL A 200 -9.88 1.32 -1.79
C VAL A 200 -10.69 0.87 -3.00
N THR A 201 -10.10 0.98 -4.17
CA THR A 201 -10.68 0.39 -5.38
C THR A 201 -10.62 -1.14 -5.31
N GLY A 202 -11.45 -1.84 -6.10
CA GLY A 202 -11.39 -3.31 -6.18
C GLY A 202 -10.02 -3.86 -6.61
N GLY A 203 -9.29 -3.11 -7.45
CA GLY A 203 -7.93 -3.46 -7.87
C GLY A 203 -6.91 -3.32 -6.74
N GLU A 204 -7.01 -2.26 -5.94
CA GLU A 204 -6.18 -2.03 -4.75
C GLU A 204 -6.46 -3.06 -3.67
N PHE A 205 -7.74 -3.35 -3.39
CA PHE A 205 -8.13 -4.39 -2.45
C PHE A 205 -7.55 -5.74 -2.84
N LYS A 206 -7.69 -6.13 -4.11
CA LYS A 206 -7.11 -7.38 -4.63
C LYS A 206 -5.59 -7.40 -4.47
N MET A 207 -4.90 -6.30 -4.80
CA MET A 207 -3.45 -6.19 -4.62
C MET A 207 -3.04 -6.42 -3.16
N PHE A 208 -3.76 -5.84 -2.20
CA PHE A 208 -3.50 -6.05 -0.78
C PHE A 208 -3.76 -7.50 -0.35
N MET A 209 -4.87 -8.10 -0.79
CA MET A 209 -5.19 -9.50 -0.49
C MET A 209 -4.15 -10.46 -1.07
N ASP A 210 -3.72 -10.25 -2.31
CA ASP A 210 -2.64 -11.03 -2.95
C ASP A 210 -1.32 -10.90 -2.17
N PHE A 211 -1.02 -9.71 -1.65
CA PHE A 211 0.16 -9.52 -0.81
C PHE A 211 0.03 -10.20 0.56
N LEU A 212 -1.09 -10.02 1.27
CA LEU A 212 -1.34 -10.63 2.58
C LEU A 212 -1.25 -12.15 2.51
N THR A 213 -1.86 -12.77 1.49
CA THR A 213 -1.78 -14.23 1.29
C THR A 213 -0.38 -14.73 0.99
N SER A 214 0.53 -13.87 0.55
CA SER A 214 1.93 -14.19 0.31
C SER A 214 2.80 -14.17 1.58
N LEU A 215 2.28 -13.67 2.71
CA LEU A 215 2.98 -13.61 4.00
C LEU A 215 2.99 -14.98 4.68
N SER A 216 4.04 -15.29 5.42
CA SER A 216 4.16 -16.57 6.11
C SER A 216 3.11 -16.79 7.19
N ILE A 217 2.71 -15.71 7.90
CA ILE A 217 1.64 -15.73 8.90
C ILE A 217 0.27 -16.15 8.34
N PHE A 218 0.09 -16.09 7.02
CA PHE A 218 -1.11 -16.51 6.29
C PHE A 218 -0.86 -17.67 5.31
N GLY A 219 0.37 -18.17 5.22
CA GLY A 219 0.77 -19.24 4.30
C GLY A 219 0.05 -20.56 4.56
N GLY A 220 0.25 -21.58 3.70
CA GLY A 220 -0.52 -22.84 3.71
C GLY A 220 -0.56 -23.63 5.03
N LYS A 221 0.40 -23.41 5.95
CA LYS A 221 0.46 -24.05 7.27
C LYS A 221 -0.07 -23.18 8.41
N ALA A 222 -0.55 -21.97 8.11
CA ALA A 222 -1.11 -21.06 9.10
C ALA A 222 -2.36 -21.66 9.75
N ALA A 223 -2.55 -21.34 11.02
CA ALA A 223 -3.70 -21.79 11.80
C ALA A 223 -5.02 -21.22 11.25
N GLN A 224 -6.13 -21.89 11.54
CA GLN A 224 -7.45 -21.53 11.01
C GLN A 224 -7.88 -20.11 11.44
N GLU A 225 -7.46 -19.66 12.62
CA GLU A 225 -7.73 -18.31 13.12
C GLU A 225 -7.11 -17.23 12.22
N ARG A 226 -5.98 -17.53 11.56
CA ARG A 226 -5.36 -16.61 10.59
C ARG A 226 -6.13 -16.55 9.28
N MET A 227 -6.83 -17.62 8.90
CA MET A 227 -7.73 -17.61 7.75
C MET A 227 -9.00 -16.83 8.06
N GLN A 228 -9.52 -16.97 9.28
CA GLN A 228 -10.63 -16.16 9.77
C GLN A 228 -10.29 -14.66 9.70
N GLU A 229 -9.09 -14.26 10.11
CA GLU A 229 -8.65 -12.87 10.03
C GLU A 229 -8.69 -12.31 8.59
N LEU A 230 -8.30 -13.09 7.58
CA LEU A 230 -8.39 -12.66 6.17
C LEU A 230 -9.83 -12.60 5.67
N VAL A 231 -10.68 -13.52 6.12
CA VAL A 231 -12.11 -13.46 5.82
C VAL A 231 -12.76 -12.24 6.46
N GLU A 232 -12.42 -11.90 7.70
CA GLU A 232 -12.94 -10.71 8.39
C GLU A 232 -12.58 -9.41 7.64
N ILE A 233 -11.40 -9.35 7.01
CA ILE A 233 -11.01 -8.25 6.14
C ILE A 233 -11.96 -8.15 4.92
N ILE A 234 -12.23 -9.29 4.26
CA ILE A 234 -13.13 -9.34 3.10
C ILE A 234 -14.58 -9.03 3.50
N GLU A 235 -15.04 -9.52 4.64
CA GLU A 235 -16.36 -9.21 5.20
C GLU A 235 -16.50 -7.72 5.52
N GLY A 236 -15.44 -7.10 6.06
CA GLY A 236 -15.38 -5.66 6.28
C GLY A 236 -15.50 -4.89 4.98
N GLN A 237 -14.77 -5.30 3.94
CA GLN A 237 -14.86 -4.69 2.61
C GLN A 237 -16.25 -4.82 1.99
N ALA A 238 -16.90 -5.97 2.15
CA ALA A 238 -18.25 -6.22 1.61
C ALA A 238 -19.37 -5.47 2.38
N ASP A 239 -19.03 -4.83 3.50
CA ASP A 239 -19.96 -4.11 4.38
C ASP A 239 -21.23 -4.91 4.70
N LEU A 240 -21.04 -6.10 5.26
CA LEU A 240 -22.13 -7.02 5.60
C LEU A 240 -23.03 -6.53 6.75
N ASN A 241 -22.73 -5.36 7.33
CA ASN A 241 -23.57 -4.72 8.35
C ASN A 241 -24.47 -3.63 7.76
N ALA A 242 -24.22 -3.18 6.52
CA ALA A 242 -25.03 -2.18 5.86
C ALA A 242 -26.43 -2.70 5.53
N GLN A 243 -27.39 -1.78 5.58
CA GLN A 243 -28.74 -2.05 5.10
C GLN A 243 -28.70 -2.29 3.59
N PHE A 244 -29.21 -3.44 3.15
CA PHE A 244 -29.26 -3.77 1.73
C PHE A 244 -30.26 -2.89 0.98
N ASP A 245 -29.81 -2.27 -0.11
CA ASP A 245 -30.66 -1.56 -1.08
C ASP A 245 -30.43 -2.13 -2.48
N VAL A 246 -31.53 -2.50 -3.15
CA VAL A 246 -31.51 -3.00 -4.53
C VAL A 246 -31.11 -1.93 -5.56
N SER A 247 -31.21 -0.65 -5.18
CA SER A 247 -30.79 0.47 -6.02
C SER A 247 -29.29 0.78 -5.92
N ASP A 248 -28.63 0.29 -4.86
CA ASP A 248 -27.19 0.44 -4.66
C ASP A 248 -26.42 -0.64 -5.43
N THR A 249 -26.15 -0.33 -6.69
CA THR A 249 -25.38 -1.22 -7.58
C THR A 249 -23.95 -1.42 -7.12
N ASP A 250 -23.36 -0.46 -6.42
CA ASP A 250 -21.97 -0.52 -5.98
C ASP A 250 -21.82 -1.48 -4.80
N HIS A 251 -22.78 -1.46 -3.86
CA HIS A 251 -22.82 -2.44 -2.77
C HIS A 251 -23.02 -3.87 -3.30
N ILE A 252 -23.92 -4.05 -4.28
CA ILE A 252 -24.14 -5.35 -4.92
C ILE A 252 -22.86 -5.85 -5.62
N ASP A 253 -22.16 -4.97 -6.36
CA ASP A 253 -20.89 -5.32 -7.04
C ASP A 253 -19.83 -5.75 -6.04
N ARG A 254 -19.70 -4.97 -4.98
CA ARG A 254 -18.71 -5.20 -3.93
C ARG A 254 -18.97 -6.53 -3.24
N PHE A 255 -20.23 -6.80 -2.88
CA PHE A 255 -20.65 -8.07 -2.28
C PHE A 255 -20.29 -9.26 -3.19
N ILE A 256 -20.71 -9.21 -4.47
CA ILE A 256 -20.44 -10.28 -5.45
C ILE A 256 -18.93 -10.46 -5.66
N SER A 257 -18.17 -9.37 -5.74
CA SER A 257 -16.72 -9.41 -5.96
C SER A 257 -15.93 -9.95 -4.76
N CYS A 258 -16.44 -9.76 -3.54
CA CYS A 258 -15.80 -10.25 -2.32
C CYS A 258 -15.94 -11.77 -2.14
N LEU A 259 -17.05 -12.36 -2.59
CA LEU A 259 -17.31 -13.80 -2.43
C LEU A 259 -16.20 -14.69 -3.03
N PRO A 260 -15.79 -14.51 -4.32
CA PRO A 260 -14.68 -15.28 -4.89
C PRO A 260 -13.33 -15.07 -4.18
N LEU A 261 -13.09 -13.87 -3.63
CA LEU A 261 -11.86 -13.57 -2.89
C LEU A 261 -11.77 -14.36 -1.58
N ALA A 262 -12.90 -14.72 -0.99
CA ALA A 262 -12.95 -15.49 0.26
C ALA A 262 -12.86 -17.01 0.06
N LEU A 263 -13.15 -17.52 -1.14
CA LEU A 263 -13.14 -18.96 -1.46
C LEU A 263 -11.87 -19.71 -1.01
N PRO A 264 -10.64 -19.19 -1.26
CA PRO A 264 -9.42 -19.91 -0.86
C PRO A 264 -9.31 -20.09 0.66
N PHE A 265 -9.95 -19.22 1.44
CA PHE A 265 -9.92 -19.28 2.91
C PHE A 265 -11.01 -20.20 3.44
N TYR A 266 -12.19 -20.24 2.81
CA TYR A 266 -13.24 -21.21 3.11
C TYR A 266 -12.77 -22.65 2.86
N ALA A 267 -12.06 -22.88 1.75
CA ALA A 267 -11.41 -24.15 1.44
C ALA A 267 -10.40 -24.61 2.52
N ARG A 268 -9.90 -23.67 3.32
CA ARG A 268 -8.98 -23.90 4.45
C ARG A 268 -9.68 -23.88 5.82
N GLY A 269 -11.01 -23.93 5.84
CA GLY A 269 -11.82 -24.05 7.04
C GLY A 269 -12.26 -22.71 7.67
N ALA A 270 -12.04 -21.57 7.04
CA ALA A 270 -12.61 -20.31 7.54
C ALA A 270 -14.16 -20.34 7.47
N PRO A 271 -14.87 -19.70 8.41
CA PRO A 271 -16.33 -19.73 8.45
C PRO A 271 -16.96 -18.94 7.28
N THR A 272 -18.05 -19.45 6.70
CA THR A 272 -18.82 -18.79 5.62
C THR A 272 -20.07 -18.05 6.13
N SER A 273 -20.42 -18.24 7.40
CA SER A 273 -21.67 -17.82 8.03
C SER A 273 -22.14 -16.39 7.73
N ARG A 274 -21.27 -15.38 7.79
CA ARG A 274 -21.70 -13.98 7.65
C ARG A 274 -22.16 -13.65 6.25
N PHE A 275 -21.40 -14.05 5.22
CA PHE A 275 -21.81 -13.88 3.82
C PHE A 275 -23.12 -14.62 3.53
N LEU A 276 -23.26 -15.87 4.01
CA LEU A 276 -24.48 -16.64 3.82
C LEU A 276 -25.67 -16.02 4.55
N ASN A 277 -25.48 -15.59 5.79
CA ASN A 277 -26.54 -14.93 6.56
C ASN A 277 -27.00 -13.64 5.88
N TYR A 278 -26.06 -12.84 5.38
CA TYR A 278 -26.39 -11.62 4.66
C TYR A 278 -27.19 -11.92 3.39
N LEU A 279 -26.70 -12.89 2.60
CA LEU A 279 -27.36 -13.37 1.38
C LEU A 279 -28.78 -13.88 1.66
N ASN A 280 -28.96 -14.72 2.69
CA ASN A 280 -30.24 -15.34 3.02
C ASN A 280 -31.28 -14.35 3.53
N ASN A 281 -30.85 -13.43 4.39
CA ASN A 281 -31.75 -12.55 5.11
C ASN A 281 -32.09 -11.28 4.33
N HIS A 282 -31.18 -10.81 3.47
CA HIS A 282 -31.32 -9.51 2.83
C HIS A 282 -31.43 -9.58 1.31
N ILE A 283 -30.65 -10.44 0.64
CA ILE A 283 -30.55 -10.43 -0.83
C ILE A 283 -31.52 -11.42 -1.48
N ILE A 284 -31.53 -12.69 -1.08
CA ILE A 284 -32.40 -13.73 -1.67
C ILE A 284 -33.89 -13.34 -1.61
N PRO A 285 -34.44 -12.79 -0.50
CA PRO A 285 -35.85 -12.42 -0.43
C PRO A 285 -36.29 -11.38 -1.47
N VAL A 286 -35.35 -10.58 -1.97
CA VAL A 286 -35.58 -9.54 -2.98
C VAL A 286 -34.86 -9.84 -4.30
N PHE A 287 -34.38 -11.07 -4.51
CA PHE A 287 -33.56 -11.47 -5.66
C PHE A 287 -34.12 -11.01 -7.01
N ASP A 288 -35.44 -11.07 -7.19
CA ASP A 288 -36.08 -10.69 -8.45
C ASP A 288 -35.98 -9.21 -8.79
N LYS A 289 -35.78 -8.37 -7.77
CA LYS A 289 -35.65 -6.92 -7.90
C LYS A 289 -34.21 -6.51 -8.22
N LEU A 290 -33.25 -7.43 -8.15
CA LEU A 290 -31.87 -7.15 -8.51
C LEU A 290 -31.74 -6.80 -10.00
N PRO A 291 -30.73 -6.01 -10.38
CA PRO A 291 -30.37 -5.83 -11.79
C PRO A 291 -30.10 -7.17 -12.49
N GLU A 292 -30.63 -7.35 -13.70
CA GLU A 292 -30.60 -8.64 -14.39
C GLU A 292 -29.16 -9.12 -14.68
N GLU A 293 -28.26 -8.18 -14.97
CA GLU A 293 -26.83 -8.45 -15.19
C GLU A 293 -26.12 -9.02 -13.94
N ARG A 294 -26.59 -8.70 -12.72
CA ARG A 294 -25.98 -9.14 -11.46
C ARG A 294 -26.53 -10.45 -10.93
N LYS A 295 -27.76 -10.80 -11.31
CA LYS A 295 -28.43 -12.03 -10.83
C LYS A 295 -27.60 -13.27 -11.16
N LEU A 296 -27.08 -13.37 -12.38
CA LEU A 296 -26.25 -14.50 -12.78
C LEU A 296 -24.97 -14.59 -11.95
N ASP A 297 -24.27 -13.46 -11.78
CA ASP A 297 -22.98 -13.45 -11.10
C ASP A 297 -23.13 -13.73 -9.60
N LEU A 298 -24.22 -13.26 -8.99
CA LEU A 298 -24.59 -13.64 -7.63
C LEU A 298 -24.85 -15.15 -7.50
N LEU A 299 -25.59 -15.74 -8.44
CA LEU A 299 -25.89 -17.18 -8.42
C LEU A 299 -24.63 -18.03 -8.63
N LYS A 300 -23.70 -17.61 -9.50
CA LYS A 300 -22.40 -18.25 -9.65
C LYS A 300 -21.59 -18.18 -8.35
N ALA A 301 -21.49 -16.99 -7.74
CA ALA A 301 -20.76 -16.82 -6.49
C ALA A 301 -21.35 -17.67 -5.35
N LEU A 302 -22.69 -17.77 -5.27
CA LEU A 302 -23.37 -18.67 -4.35
C LEU A 302 -23.04 -20.14 -4.61
N ALA A 303 -23.07 -20.56 -5.88
CA ALA A 303 -22.71 -21.92 -6.27
C ALA A 303 -21.25 -22.23 -5.89
N ASP A 304 -20.33 -21.30 -6.06
CA ASP A 304 -18.92 -21.49 -5.73
C ASP A 304 -18.68 -21.65 -4.22
N ILE A 305 -19.41 -20.93 -3.37
CA ILE A 305 -19.24 -21.03 -1.90
C ILE A 305 -20.00 -22.20 -1.28
N SER A 306 -21.01 -22.76 -1.96
CA SER A 306 -21.88 -23.79 -1.38
C SER A 306 -21.17 -25.05 -0.87
N PRO A 307 -20.06 -25.54 -1.47
CA PRO A 307 -19.36 -26.72 -0.97
C PRO A 307 -18.62 -26.49 0.36
N TYR A 308 -18.42 -25.23 0.75
CA TYR A 308 -17.66 -24.85 1.95
C TYR A 308 -18.56 -24.49 3.14
N THR A 309 -19.85 -24.80 3.04
CA THR A 309 -20.81 -24.54 4.11
C THR A 309 -20.83 -25.67 5.13
N THR A 310 -21.14 -25.33 6.37
CA THR A 310 -21.41 -26.31 7.43
C THR A 310 -22.84 -26.84 7.32
N ALA A 311 -23.08 -28.03 7.88
CA ALA A 311 -24.43 -28.61 7.91
C ALA A 311 -25.48 -27.72 8.60
N GLN A 312 -25.06 -26.84 9.52
CA GLN A 312 -25.96 -25.89 10.16
C GLN A 312 -26.34 -24.73 9.23
N GLU A 313 -25.35 -24.12 8.57
CA GLU A 313 -25.56 -23.04 7.61
C GLU A 313 -26.40 -23.53 6.43
N ALA A 314 -26.10 -24.72 5.91
CA ALA A 314 -26.86 -25.34 4.84
C ALA A 314 -28.35 -25.50 5.17
N ARG A 315 -28.69 -25.98 6.37
CA ARG A 315 -30.10 -26.08 6.83
C ARG A 315 -30.82 -24.73 6.84
N GLN A 316 -30.11 -23.63 7.09
CA GLN A 316 -30.69 -22.29 7.09
C GLN A 316 -30.88 -21.75 5.67
N MET A 317 -29.96 -22.08 4.75
CA MET A 317 -29.99 -21.63 3.35
C MET A 317 -30.98 -22.42 2.47
N LEU A 318 -31.06 -23.74 2.67
CA LEU A 318 -31.83 -24.66 1.82
C LEU A 318 -33.28 -24.22 1.53
N PRO A 319 -34.08 -23.76 2.51
CA PRO A 319 -35.45 -23.32 2.23
C PRO A 319 -35.53 -22.21 1.18
N SER A 320 -34.63 -21.23 1.26
CA SER A 320 -34.57 -20.09 0.34
C SER A 320 -34.11 -20.52 -1.05
N ILE A 321 -33.12 -21.42 -1.13
CA ILE A 321 -32.66 -21.98 -2.42
C ILE A 321 -33.74 -22.80 -3.10
N VAL A 322 -34.48 -23.63 -2.35
CA VAL A 322 -35.60 -24.42 -2.89
C VAL A 322 -36.71 -23.51 -3.42
N GLN A 323 -37.00 -22.39 -2.75
CA GLN A 323 -37.99 -21.42 -3.22
C GLN A 323 -37.56 -20.76 -4.54
N LEU A 324 -36.30 -20.33 -4.67
CA LEU A 324 -35.78 -19.81 -5.93
C LEU A 324 -35.80 -20.89 -7.02
N LEU A 325 -35.36 -22.12 -6.73
CA LEU A 325 -35.36 -23.21 -7.69
C LEU A 325 -36.77 -23.51 -8.22
N LYS A 326 -37.79 -23.55 -7.35
CA LYS A 326 -39.19 -23.73 -7.78
C LYS A 326 -39.69 -22.61 -8.70
N LYS A 327 -39.18 -21.39 -8.51
CA LYS A 327 -39.53 -20.24 -9.35
C LYS A 327 -38.89 -20.34 -10.74
N TYR A 328 -37.63 -20.73 -10.80
CA TYR A 328 -36.88 -20.81 -12.06
C TYR A 328 -37.03 -22.15 -12.78
N MET A 329 -37.52 -23.19 -12.10
CA MET A 329 -37.85 -24.53 -12.62
C MET A 329 -39.33 -24.91 -12.35
N PRO A 330 -40.33 -24.16 -12.88
CA PRO A 330 -41.73 -24.45 -12.67
C PRO A 330 -42.22 -25.61 -13.56
N ALA A 331 -43.16 -26.41 -13.05
CA ALA A 331 -43.70 -27.60 -13.72
C ALA A 331 -44.39 -27.37 -15.08
N LYS A 332 -44.69 -26.13 -15.46
CA LYS A 332 -45.45 -25.79 -16.69
C LYS A 332 -44.72 -24.88 -17.68
N LYS A 333 -43.44 -24.53 -17.45
CA LYS A 333 -42.67 -23.75 -18.45
C LYS A 333 -42.18 -24.64 -19.59
N THR A 334 -42.26 -24.13 -20.81
CA THR A 334 -41.57 -24.72 -21.97
C THR A 334 -40.06 -24.54 -21.82
N ALA A 335 -39.27 -25.44 -22.44
CA ALA A 335 -37.81 -25.40 -22.36
C ALA A 335 -37.20 -24.07 -22.86
N GLU A 336 -37.90 -23.34 -23.72
CA GLU A 336 -37.47 -22.04 -24.27
C GLU A 336 -37.59 -20.86 -23.29
N GLU A 337 -38.34 -21.00 -22.18
CA GLU A 337 -38.55 -19.94 -21.17
C GLU A 337 -37.74 -20.16 -19.88
N MET A 338 -36.90 -21.20 -19.84
CA MET A 338 -36.05 -21.53 -18.70
C MET A 338 -34.66 -20.92 -18.86
N ASN A 339 -34.23 -20.16 -17.86
CA ASN A 339 -32.84 -19.72 -17.76
C ASN A 339 -32.00 -20.89 -17.21
N PHE A 340 -31.50 -21.74 -18.10
CA PHE A 340 -30.72 -22.93 -17.75
C PHE A 340 -29.50 -22.61 -16.89
N THR A 341 -28.86 -21.46 -17.10
CA THR A 341 -27.69 -21.04 -16.33
C THR A 341 -28.05 -20.73 -14.87
N TYR A 342 -29.22 -20.11 -14.61
CA TYR A 342 -29.70 -19.90 -13.24
C TYR A 342 -30.03 -21.24 -12.58
N VAL A 343 -30.68 -22.14 -13.31
CA VAL A 343 -31.05 -23.47 -12.81
C VAL A 343 -29.81 -24.30 -12.50
N GLU A 344 -28.76 -24.24 -13.34
CA GLU A 344 -27.48 -24.89 -13.10
C GLU A 344 -26.85 -24.44 -11.78
N CYS A 345 -26.71 -23.12 -11.57
CA CYS A 345 -26.13 -22.57 -10.35
C CYS A 345 -26.96 -22.95 -9.11
N LEU A 346 -28.29 -22.83 -9.19
CA LEU A 346 -29.20 -23.16 -8.09
C LEU A 346 -29.22 -24.66 -7.77
N LEU A 347 -29.17 -25.54 -8.77
CA LEU A 347 -29.09 -26.99 -8.57
C LEU A 347 -27.74 -27.39 -7.98
N TYR A 348 -26.65 -26.78 -8.43
CA TYR A 348 -25.33 -27.00 -7.86
C TYR A 348 -25.29 -26.57 -6.39
N ALA A 349 -25.77 -25.36 -6.09
CA ALA A 349 -25.90 -24.88 -4.71
C ALA A 349 -26.77 -25.82 -3.88
N PHE A 350 -27.95 -26.22 -4.37
CA PHE A 350 -28.85 -27.16 -3.68
C PHE A 350 -28.23 -28.56 -3.46
N HIS A 351 -27.37 -29.03 -4.35
CA HIS A 351 -26.72 -30.33 -4.21
C HIS A 351 -25.67 -30.34 -3.09
N HIS A 352 -25.00 -29.21 -2.88
CA HIS A 352 -23.89 -29.06 -1.93
C HIS A 352 -24.30 -28.55 -0.55
N LEU A 353 -25.41 -27.83 -0.45
CA LEU A 353 -26.09 -27.51 0.81
C LEU A 353 -26.91 -28.73 1.27
#